data_AF-A0A7C6AML8-F1
#
_entry.id   AF-A0A7C6AML8-F1
#
_cell.length_a   1.000
_cell.length_b   1.000
_cell.length_c   1.000
_cell.angle_alpha   90.00
_cell.angle_beta   90.00
_cell.angle_gamma   90.00
#
_symmetry.space_group_name_H-M   'P 1'
#
loop_
_entity.id
_entity.type
_entity.pdbx_description
1 polymer ?
#
loop_
_entity_poly.entity_id
_entity_poly.type
_entity_poly.pdbx_seq_one_letter_code
_entity_poly.pdbx_strand_id
1 'polypeptide(L)'
;MNKKMILIAMLEIFAVMIAFGQSSAISLSTVMRFPVGFGGGNDVAIDIVNDNAGNFLVGGQLEPYYSGYHPWFNAGISKYSPDGKLIWTKTWGNDTMCVG
;
A
#
# COMPACT_ATOMS: atom_id res chain seq x y z
N MET A 1 36.56 -36.44 -26.45
CA MET A 1 35.60 -36.31 -25.34
C MET A 1 34.35 -37.14 -25.65
N ASN A 2 33.85 -37.94 -24.71
CA ASN A 2 32.74 -38.89 -24.95
C ASN A 2 31.42 -38.13 -25.14
N LYS A 3 30.59 -38.49 -26.13
CA LYS A 3 29.26 -37.88 -26.35
C LYS A 3 28.39 -37.92 -25.09
N LYS A 4 28.53 -38.96 -24.26
CA LYS A 4 27.84 -39.08 -22.97
C LYS A 4 28.30 -38.03 -21.95
N MET A 5 29.59 -37.68 -21.91
CA MET A 5 30.11 -36.63 -21.04
C MET A 5 29.59 -35.25 -21.43
N ILE A 6 29.48 -34.99 -22.74
CA ILE A 6 28.96 -33.71 -23.25
C ILE A 6 27.49 -33.54 -22.83
N LEU A 7 26.69 -34.60 -22.92
CA LEU A 7 25.28 -34.56 -22.55
C LEU A 7 25.06 -34.26 -21.05
N ILE A 8 25.88 -34.85 -20.19
CA ILE A 8 25.81 -34.65 -18.73
C ILE A 8 26.19 -33.20 -18.38
N ALA A 9 27.25 -32.66 -18.98
CA ALA A 9 27.67 -31.29 -18.76
C ALA A 9 26.59 -30.26 -19.20
N MET A 10 25.88 -30.52 -20.30
CA MET A 10 24.79 -29.65 -20.75
C MET A 10 23.59 -29.66 -19.80
N LEU A 11 23.26 -30.81 -19.22
CA LEU A 11 22.13 -30.94 -18.29
C LEU A 11 22.39 -30.19 -16.98
N GLU A 12 23.61 -30.27 -16.45
CA GLU A 12 24.04 -29.53 -15.26
C GLU A 12 23.93 -28.02 -15.47
N ILE A 13 24.42 -27.52 -16.61
CA ILE A 13 24.35 -26.09 -16.95
C ILE A 13 22.89 -25.64 -17.09
N PHE A 14 22.02 -26.47 -17.67
CA PHE A 14 20.60 -26.14 -17.80
C PHE A 14 19.88 -26.08 -16.44
N ALA A 15 20.20 -27.01 -15.52
CA ALA A 15 19.66 -27.00 -14.16
C ALA A 15 20.10 -25.76 -13.37
N VAL A 16 21.36 -25.35 -13.52
CA VAL A 16 21.92 -24.11 -12.97
C VAL A 16 21.14 -22.89 -13.48
N MET A 17 20.90 -22.79 -14.80
CA MET A 17 20.17 -21.68 -15.39
C MET A 17 18.72 -21.56 -14.87
N ILE A 18 18.05 -22.67 -14.57
CA ILE A 18 16.71 -22.66 -13.96
C ILE A 18 16.77 -22.13 -12.52
N ALA A 19 17.79 -22.50 -11.75
CA ALA A 19 17.96 -22.04 -10.37
C ALA A 19 18.26 -20.54 -10.26
N PHE A 20 19.00 -19.96 -11.22
CA PHE A 20 19.33 -18.53 -11.24
C PHE A 20 18.29 -17.66 -11.94
N GLY A 21 17.35 -18.25 -12.68
CA GLY A 21 16.27 -17.52 -13.38
C GLY A 21 15.16 -16.97 -12.49
N GLN A 22 15.15 -17.30 -11.19
CA GLN A 22 14.15 -16.80 -10.22
C GLN A 22 14.61 -15.57 -9.44
N SER A 23 15.38 -14.67 -10.05
CA SER A 23 15.55 -13.35 -9.46
C SER A 23 14.21 -12.62 -9.56
N SER A 24 13.48 -12.58 -8.45
CA SER A 24 12.25 -11.81 -8.31
C SER A 24 12.54 -10.39 -8.79
N ALA A 25 11.85 -9.96 -9.85
CA ALA A 25 11.90 -8.58 -10.30
C ALA A 25 11.65 -7.69 -9.08
N ILE A 26 12.65 -6.88 -8.70
CA ILE A 26 12.48 -5.86 -7.67
C ILE A 26 11.46 -4.88 -8.25
N SER A 27 10.21 -4.97 -7.78
CA SER A 27 9.15 -4.09 -8.23
C SER A 27 9.54 -2.65 -7.87
N LEU A 28 9.66 -1.81 -8.89
CA LEU A 28 9.93 -0.39 -8.77
C LEU A 28 8.90 0.22 -7.82
N SER A 29 9.36 0.96 -6.81
CA SER A 29 8.57 1.50 -5.70
C SER A 29 7.19 1.97 -6.14
N THR A 30 6.17 1.15 -5.87
CA THR A 30 4.79 1.58 -5.99
C THR A 30 4.55 2.55 -4.86
N VAL A 31 4.58 3.85 -5.16
CA VAL A 31 4.08 4.86 -4.22
C VAL A 31 2.59 4.56 -4.08
N MET A 32 2.22 3.80 -3.05
CA MET A 32 0.83 3.54 -2.71
C MET A 32 0.24 4.87 -2.23
N ARG A 33 -0.51 5.51 -3.12
CA ARG A 33 -1.31 6.68 -2.76
C ARG A 33 -2.57 6.17 -2.12
N PHE A 34 -2.62 6.24 -0.80
CA PHE A 34 -3.85 6.02 -0.07
C PHE A 34 -4.76 7.23 -0.31
N PRO A 35 -5.95 7.03 -0.92
CA PRO A 35 -6.95 8.08 -0.90
C PRO A 35 -7.39 8.22 0.55
N VAL A 36 -6.79 9.17 1.28
CA VAL A 36 -7.38 9.73 2.49
C VAL A 36 -8.54 10.63 2.04
N GLY A 37 -9.53 10.05 1.36
CA GLY A 37 -10.68 10.79 0.85
C GLY A 37 -11.85 10.52 1.77
N PHE A 38 -12.11 11.43 2.70
CA PHE A 38 -13.24 11.29 3.63
C PHE A 38 -14.28 12.40 3.51
N GLY A 39 -14.12 13.32 2.57
CA GLY A 39 -15.14 14.36 2.39
C GLY A 39 -14.92 15.38 1.28
N GLY A 40 -13.93 15.23 0.39
CA GLY A 40 -13.79 16.10 -0.78
C GLY A 40 -13.13 17.47 -0.53
N GLY A 41 -12.50 17.69 0.63
CA GLY A 41 -11.66 18.86 0.97
C GLY A 41 -10.15 18.56 0.91
N ASN A 42 -9.30 19.45 1.47
CA ASN A 42 -7.86 19.19 1.62
C ASN A 42 -7.60 18.25 2.81
N ASP A 43 -7.75 16.96 2.59
CA ASP A 43 -7.42 15.94 3.59
C ASP A 43 -5.89 15.77 3.70
N VAL A 44 -5.36 15.76 4.92
CA VAL A 44 -3.92 15.65 5.18
C VAL A 44 -3.62 14.38 5.97
N ALA A 45 -2.81 13.50 5.37
CA ALA A 45 -2.19 12.39 6.09
C ALA A 45 -1.06 12.94 6.98
N ILE A 46 -1.09 12.61 8.27
CA ILE A 46 -0.13 13.08 9.26
C ILE A 46 0.87 11.98 9.61
N ASP A 47 0.40 10.74 9.75
CA ASP A 47 1.25 9.62 10.17
C ASP A 47 0.81 8.29 9.57
N ILE A 48 1.74 7.35 9.49
CA ILE A 48 1.52 5.99 9.03
C ILE A 48 2.27 4.99 9.89
N VAL A 49 1.57 3.95 10.34
CA VAL A 49 2.15 2.83 11.11
C VAL A 49 1.72 1.49 10.53
N ASN A 50 2.47 0.44 10.84
CA ASN A 50 2.13 -0.93 10.45
C ASN A 50 1.62 -1.74 11.65
N ASP A 51 0.68 -2.66 11.40
CA ASP A 51 0.33 -3.69 12.37
C ASP A 51 1.15 -4.98 12.17
N ASN A 52 1.01 -5.94 13.10
CA ASN A 52 1.73 -7.21 13.06
C ASN A 52 1.37 -8.11 11.85
N ALA A 53 0.31 -7.80 11.11
CA ALA A 53 -0.09 -8.51 9.90
C ALA A 53 0.38 -7.79 8.62
N GLY A 54 1.16 -6.70 8.75
CA GLY A 54 1.68 -5.91 7.64
C GLY A 54 0.66 -4.94 7.03
N ASN A 55 -0.50 -4.75 7.66
CA ASN A 55 -1.45 -3.73 7.23
C ASN A 55 -0.91 -2.34 7.57
N PHE A 56 -1.33 -1.33 6.81
CA PHE A 56 -1.00 0.07 7.05
C PHE A 56 -2.16 0.76 7.75
N LEU A 57 -1.88 1.52 8.81
CA LEU A 57 -2.80 2.44 9.44
C LEU A 57 -2.34 3.86 9.11
N VAL A 58 -3.19 4.63 8.45
CA VAL A 58 -2.91 6.02 8.05
C VAL A 58 -3.80 6.93 8.88
N GLY A 59 -3.19 7.80 9.68
CA GLY A 59 -3.87 8.80 10.50
C GLY A 59 -3.77 10.18 9.88
N GLY A 60 -4.81 11.00 10.03
CA GLY A 60 -4.84 12.32 9.43
C GLY A 60 -5.91 13.26 9.97
N GLN A 61 -5.86 14.49 9.47
CA GLN A 61 -6.84 15.53 9.69
C GLN A 61 -7.68 15.73 8.43
N LEU A 62 -8.94 16.09 8.67
CA LEU A 62 -10.01 16.17 7.68
C LEU A 62 -10.54 17.60 7.68
N GLU A 63 -10.54 18.24 6.52
CA GLU A 63 -11.22 19.52 6.36
C GLU A 63 -12.71 19.23 6.08
N PRO A 64 -13.65 19.64 6.95
CA PRO A 64 -15.06 19.46 6.65
C PRO A 64 -15.41 20.24 5.37
N TYR A 65 -16.07 19.59 4.41
CA TYR A 65 -16.55 20.25 3.19
C TYR A 65 -17.69 21.20 3.54
N TYR A 66 -17.34 22.46 3.81
CA TYR A 66 -18.31 23.52 4.08
C TYR A 66 -17.92 24.84 3.42
N SER A 67 -18.93 25.53 2.88
CA SER A 67 -18.84 26.87 2.30
C SER A 67 -18.65 27.99 3.35
N GLY A 68 -18.19 27.66 4.56
CA GLY A 68 -18.00 28.57 5.67
C GLY A 68 -16.78 28.19 6.51
N TYR A 69 -16.05 29.20 6.97
CA TYR A 69 -14.86 29.05 7.80
C TYR A 69 -15.19 28.27 9.08
N HIS A 70 -14.73 27.01 9.15
CA HIS A 70 -14.82 26.21 10.36
C HIS A 70 -13.41 25.94 10.88
N PRO A 71 -13.04 26.39 12.09
CA PRO A 71 -11.67 26.29 12.59
C PRO A 71 -11.27 24.88 13.07
N TRP A 72 -12.12 23.87 12.86
CA TRP A 72 -11.91 22.53 13.44
C TRP A 72 -11.78 21.48 12.35
N PHE A 73 -10.67 20.73 12.40
CA PHE A 73 -10.44 19.53 11.61
C PHE A 73 -11.09 18.33 12.29
N ASN A 74 -11.71 17.44 11.51
CA ASN A 74 -12.08 16.12 12.01
C ASN A 74 -10.82 15.23 11.98
N ALA A 75 -10.71 14.26 12.88
CA ALA A 75 -9.63 13.28 12.89
C ALA A 75 -10.09 12.00 12.18
N GLY A 76 -9.19 11.32 11.47
CA GLY A 76 -9.49 10.08 10.78
C GLY A 76 -8.35 9.08 10.84
N ILE A 77 -8.70 7.79 10.85
CA ILE A 77 -7.79 6.67 10.66
C ILE A 77 -8.38 5.74 9.60
N SER A 78 -7.59 5.41 8.58
CA SER A 78 -7.87 4.33 7.63
C SER A 78 -6.89 3.19 7.81
N LYS A 79 -7.40 1.97 7.67
CA LYS A 79 -6.58 0.76 7.61
C LYS A 79 -6.59 0.20 6.20
N TYR A 80 -5.41 -0.10 5.66
CA TYR A 80 -5.22 -0.73 4.36
C TYR A 80 -4.48 -2.05 4.50
N SER A 81 -4.82 -3.02 3.64
CA SER A 81 -4.10 -4.29 3.52
C SER A 81 -2.70 -4.10 2.92
N PRO A 82 -1.83 -5.12 2.99
CA PRO A 82 -0.48 -5.05 2.41
C PRO A 82 -0.46 -4.76 0.90
N ASP A 83 -1.54 -5.12 0.18
CA ASP A 83 -1.74 -4.83 -1.24
C ASP A 83 -2.45 -3.48 -1.51
N GLY A 84 -2.62 -2.65 -0.48
CA GLY A 84 -3.13 -1.28 -0.60
C GLY A 84 -4.65 -1.15 -0.66
N LYS A 85 -5.42 -2.21 -0.42
CA LYS A 85 -6.89 -2.14 -0.39
C LYS A 85 -7.38 -1.59 0.95
N LEU A 86 -8.39 -0.73 0.91
CA LEU A 86 -9.03 -0.23 2.12
C LEU A 86 -9.76 -1.37 2.85
N ILE A 87 -9.41 -1.58 4.13
CA ILE A 87 -10.07 -2.54 5.02
C ILE A 87 -11.19 -1.84 5.78
N TRP A 88 -10.89 -0.71 6.44
CA TRP A 88 -11.87 0.08 7.16
C TRP A 88 -11.41 1.52 7.35
N THR A 89 -12.39 2.36 7.70
CA THR A 89 -12.23 3.78 8.03
C THR A 89 -12.91 4.08 9.35
N LYS A 90 -12.29 4.93 10.18
CA LYS A 90 -12.93 5.52 11.36
C LYS A 90 -12.61 7.00 11.45
N THR A 91 -13.62 7.81 11.71
CA THR A 91 -13.51 9.27 11.84
C THR A 91 -14.06 9.73 13.19
N TRP A 92 -13.60 10.90 13.63
CA TRP A 92 -14.00 11.57 14.86
C TRP A 92 -14.08 13.07 14.63
N GLY A 93 -15.17 13.69 15.07
CA GLY A 93 -15.45 15.10 14.84
C GLY A 93 -16.95 15.31 14.66
N ASN A 94 -17.40 16.56 14.51
CA ASN A 94 -18.83 16.82 14.41
C ASN A 94 -19.40 16.15 13.16
N ASP A 95 -20.33 15.22 13.39
CA ASP A 95 -21.06 14.39 12.40
C ASP A 95 -21.86 15.19 11.37
N THR A 96 -21.82 16.52 11.42
CA THR A 96 -22.28 17.37 10.35
C THR A 96 -21.26 17.35 9.21
N MET A 97 -21.31 16.23 8.47
CA MET A 97 -21.59 16.07 7.03
C MET A 97 -20.60 15.13 6.35
N CYS A 98 -20.83 13.83 6.53
CA CYS A 98 -20.49 12.81 5.54
C CYS A 98 -21.79 12.22 4.98
N VAL A 99 -22.56 13.05 4.28
CA VAL A 99 -23.62 12.60 3.36
C VAL A 99 -23.40 13.31 2.04
N GLY A 100 -22.99 12.53 1.04
CA GLY A 100 -22.71 12.96 -0.33
C GLY A 100 -21.55 12.19 -0.93
#